data_AF-A0A4Q4WHS0-F1
#
_entry.id   AF-A0A4Q4WHS0-F1
#
_cell.length_a   1.000
_cell.length_b   1.000
_cell.length_c   1.000
_cell.angle_alpha   90.00
_cell.angle_beta   90.00
_cell.angle_gamma   90.00
#
_symmetry.space_group_name_H-M   'P 1'
#
loop_
_entity.id
_entity.type
_entity.pdbx_description
1 polymer ?
#
loop_
_entity_poly.entity_id
_entity_poly.type
_entity_poly.pdbx_seq_one_letter_code
_entity_poly.pdbx_strand_id
1 'polypeptide(L)'
;MKLSGKTQALQPYVQAIFHLLNLIANDMNRSEPLMRSTMGVIGDLADAFPNGELADAFRQDWLNVMIKETKTNREFQSRTIETARWAREQVKRQIGGGQAVMQQT
;
A
#
# COMPACT_ATOMS: atom_id res chain seq x y z
N MET A 1 -10.80 -12.55 -2.99
CA MET A 1 -10.71 -11.78 -4.26
C MET A 1 -9.82 -12.43 -5.33
N LYS A 2 -8.87 -13.32 -4.98
CA LYS A 2 -7.78 -13.82 -5.84
C LYS A 2 -8.14 -14.62 -7.14
N LEU A 3 -9.40 -14.99 -7.40
CA LEU A 3 -9.74 -15.90 -8.52
C LEU A 3 -10.90 -15.45 -9.43
N SER A 4 -11.50 -14.27 -9.20
CA SER A 4 -12.79 -13.94 -9.84
C SER A 4 -12.71 -12.93 -11.00
N GLY A 5 -11.52 -12.54 -11.47
CA GLY A 5 -11.37 -11.48 -12.48
C GLY A 5 -11.87 -10.10 -12.04
N LYS A 6 -12.20 -9.93 -10.74
CA LYS A 6 -12.76 -8.69 -10.16
C LYS A 6 -11.72 -7.59 -9.97
N THR A 7 -10.42 -7.89 -10.08
CA THR A 7 -9.36 -6.89 -10.04
C THR A 7 -9.56 -5.83 -11.13
N GLN A 8 -9.99 -6.24 -12.33
CA GLN A 8 -10.28 -5.31 -13.42
C GLN A 8 -11.41 -4.34 -13.07
N ALA A 9 -12.40 -4.78 -12.29
CA ALA A 9 -13.49 -3.93 -11.82
C ALA A 9 -13.04 -2.91 -10.76
N LEU A 10 -11.91 -3.15 -10.08
CA LEU A 10 -11.33 -2.22 -9.12
C LEU A 10 -10.51 -1.11 -9.80
N GLN A 11 -9.93 -1.39 -10.98
CA GLN A 11 -9.04 -0.48 -11.71
C GLN A 11 -9.52 0.98 -11.78
N PRO A 12 -10.80 1.28 -12.12
CA PRO A 12 -11.28 2.66 -12.22
C PRO A 12 -11.25 3.44 -10.89
N TYR A 13 -11.24 2.72 -9.76
CA TYR A 13 -11.30 3.31 -8.42
C TYR A 13 -9.93 3.44 -7.76
N VAL A 14 -8.88 2.82 -8.32
CA VAL A 14 -7.54 2.82 -7.73
C VAL A 14 -7.03 4.24 -7.50
N GLN A 15 -7.20 5.15 -8.47
CA GLN A 15 -6.79 6.54 -8.33
C GLN A 15 -7.50 7.24 -7.16
N ALA A 16 -8.81 7.02 -7.01
CA ALA A 16 -9.59 7.58 -5.91
C ALA A 16 -9.14 7.02 -4.55
N ILE A 17 -8.77 5.74 -4.48
CA ILE A 17 -8.23 5.12 -3.27
C ILE A 17 -6.89 5.77 -2.90
N PHE A 18 -5.96 5.93 -3.84
CA PHE A 18 -4.69 6.62 -3.57
C PHE A 18 -4.88 8.07 -3.15
N HIS A 19 -5.86 8.76 -3.73
CA HIS A 19 -6.22 10.11 -3.29
C HIS A 19 -6.66 10.12 -1.82
N LEU A 20 -7.55 9.21 -1.41
CA LEU A 20 -7.96 9.08 0.00
C LEU A 20 -6.77 8.74 0.92
N LEU A 21 -5.90 7.81 0.50
CA LEU A 21 -4.69 7.48 1.27
C LEU A 21 -3.78 8.70 1.45
N ASN A 22 -3.67 9.56 0.43
CA ASN A 22 -2.91 10.80 0.51
C ASN A 22 -3.57 11.83 1.43
N LEU A 23 -4.90 11.96 1.40
CA LEU A 23 -5.63 12.80 2.36
C LEU A 23 -5.39 12.34 3.80
N ILE A 24 -5.49 11.03 4.06
CA ILE A 24 -5.19 10.45 5.37
C ILE A 24 -3.73 10.72 5.76
N ALA A 25 -2.78 10.61 4.83
CA ALA A 25 -1.36 10.84 5.13
C ALA A 25 -1.09 12.27 5.62
N ASN A 26 -1.85 13.26 5.14
CA ASN A 26 -1.71 14.68 5.49
C ASN A 26 -2.61 15.12 6.66
N ASP A 27 -3.48 14.25 7.17
CA ASP A 27 -4.32 14.56 8.32
C ASP A 27 -3.49 14.47 9.62
N MET A 28 -3.66 15.44 10.51
CA MET A 28 -3.03 15.44 11.84
C MET A 28 -3.77 14.51 12.82
N ASN A 29 -5.06 14.28 12.61
CA ASN A 29 -5.93 13.53 13.50
C ASN A 29 -6.11 12.08 13.01
N ARG A 30 -5.04 11.29 13.12
CA ARG A 30 -5.01 9.89 12.65
C ARG A 30 -5.12 8.93 13.83
N SER A 31 -6.25 8.22 13.93
CA SER A 31 -6.42 7.18 14.93
C SER A 31 -5.65 5.90 14.56
N GLU A 32 -5.23 5.11 15.54
CA GLU A 32 -4.57 3.83 15.28
C GLU A 32 -5.42 2.87 14.40
N PRO A 33 -6.73 2.67 14.65
CA PRO A 33 -7.54 1.79 13.81
C PRO A 33 -7.61 2.26 12.34
N LEU A 34 -7.63 3.58 12.11
CA LEU A 34 -7.55 4.15 10.77
C LEU A 34 -6.22 3.77 10.13
N MET A 35 -5.09 4.02 10.81
CA MET A 35 -3.76 3.70 10.27
C MET A 35 -3.58 2.22 9.98
N ARG A 36 -4.07 1.33 10.83
CA ARG A 36 -4.06 -0.12 10.56
C ARG A 36 -4.86 -0.47 9.30
N SER A 37 -6.03 0.12 9.13
CA SER A 37 -6.88 -0.11 7.95
C SER A 37 -6.22 0.43 6.68
N THR A 38 -5.61 1.62 6.76
CA THR A 38 -4.80 2.24 5.70
C THR A 38 -3.65 1.33 5.26
N MET A 39 -2.89 0.77 6.20
CA MET A 39 -1.82 -0.20 5.88
C MET A 39 -2.37 -1.47 5.24
N GLY A 40 -3.52 -1.96 5.72
CA GLY A 40 -4.24 -3.08 5.14
C GLY A 40 -4.56 -2.85 3.65
N VAL A 41 -5.21 -1.72 3.34
CA VAL A 41 -5.58 -1.35 1.96
C VAL A 41 -4.35 -1.22 1.06
N ILE A 42 -3.25 -0.64 1.55
CA ILE A 42 -2.00 -0.53 0.79
C ILE A 42 -1.48 -1.93 0.40
N GLY A 43 -1.41 -2.85 1.36
CA GLY A 43 -0.93 -4.20 1.08
C GLY A 43 -1.89 -5.01 0.20
N ASP A 44 -3.20 -4.86 0.39
CA ASP A 44 -4.24 -5.52 -0.42
C ASP A 44 -4.21 -5.04 -1.88
N LEU A 45 -4.01 -3.74 -2.11
CA LEU A 45 -3.82 -3.20 -3.46
C LEU A 45 -2.56 -3.76 -4.11
N ALA A 46 -1.45 -3.84 -3.36
CA ALA A 46 -0.22 -4.42 -3.89
C ALA A 46 -0.37 -5.91 -4.21
N ASP A 47 -1.10 -6.67 -3.40
CA ASP A 47 -1.42 -8.09 -3.66
C ASP A 47 -2.40 -8.27 -4.83
N ALA A 48 -3.32 -7.32 -5.04
CA ALA A 48 -4.29 -7.35 -6.13
C ALA A 48 -3.67 -7.06 -7.50
N PHE A 49 -2.58 -6.29 -7.54
CA PHE A 49 -1.86 -5.86 -8.74
C PHE A 49 -0.37 -6.31 -8.67
N PRO A 50 -0.11 -7.62 -8.77
CA PRO A 50 1.20 -8.18 -8.42
C PRO A 50 2.31 -7.91 -9.46
N ASN A 51 1.97 -7.52 -10.69
CA ASN A 51 2.93 -7.40 -11.80
C ASN A 51 3.56 -6.01 -11.91
N GLY A 52 3.46 -5.19 -10.86
CA GLY A 52 4.04 -3.85 -10.85
C GLY A 52 3.14 -2.77 -11.46
N GLU A 53 1.86 -3.07 -11.71
CA GLU A 53 0.92 -2.13 -12.34
C GLU A 53 0.75 -0.82 -11.55
N LEU A 54 0.99 -0.86 -10.24
CA LEU A 54 0.90 0.31 -9.35
C LEU A 54 2.28 0.80 -8.86
N ALA A 55 3.39 0.34 -9.45
CA ALA A 55 4.73 0.66 -8.98
C ALA A 55 4.99 2.16 -8.86
N ASP A 56 4.52 2.96 -9.83
CA ASP A 56 4.71 4.41 -9.81
C ASP A 56 3.91 5.09 -8.70
N ALA A 57 2.69 4.63 -8.43
CA ALA A 57 1.89 5.12 -7.31
C ALA A 57 2.54 4.80 -5.96
N PHE A 58 3.13 3.60 -5.83
CA PHE A 58 3.83 3.18 -4.61
C PHE A 58 5.23 3.79 -4.42
N ARG A 59 5.84 4.35 -5.46
CA ARG A 59 7.11 5.07 -5.36
C ARG A 59 6.97 6.46 -4.75
N GLN A 60 5.76 6.98 -4.62
CA GLN A 60 5.53 8.32 -4.06
C GLN A 60 6.06 8.41 -2.61
N ASP A 61 6.83 9.46 -2.32
CA ASP A 61 7.56 9.59 -1.05
C ASP A 61 6.65 9.60 0.18
N TRP A 62 5.50 10.28 0.10
CA TRP A 62 4.54 10.38 1.21
C TRP A 62 4.07 9.00 1.68
N LEU A 63 3.95 8.04 0.77
CA LEU A 63 3.50 6.68 1.11
C LEU A 63 4.58 5.93 1.89
N ASN A 64 5.84 6.06 1.47
CA ASN A 64 6.97 5.51 2.21
C ASN A 64 7.12 6.15 3.60
N VAL A 65 6.92 7.46 3.71
CA VAL A 65 6.92 8.19 4.99
C VAL A 65 5.81 7.67 5.90
N MET A 66 4.56 7.62 5.42
CA MET A 66 3.41 7.15 6.20
C MET A 66 3.56 5.71 6.69
N ILE A 67 4.05 4.80 5.84
CA ILE A 67 4.33 3.41 6.24
C ILE A 67 5.45 3.36 7.29
N LYS A 68 6.49 4.19 7.14
CA LYS A 68 7.58 4.26 8.10
C LYS A 68 7.10 4.73 9.46
N GLU A 69 6.39 5.86 9.50
CA GLU A 69 5.77 6.43 10.70
C GLU A 69 4.93 5.37 11.43
N THR A 70 4.02 4.71 10.70
CA THR A 70 3.11 3.70 11.26
C THR A 70 3.88 2.53 11.86
N LYS A 71 4.91 2.00 11.18
CA LYS A 71 5.66 0.83 11.67
C LYS A 71 6.60 1.15 12.84
N THR A 72 7.01 2.42 12.99
CA THR A 72 7.93 2.84 14.06
C THR A 72 7.22 3.47 15.25
N ASN A 73 5.92 3.72 15.17
CA ASN A 73 5.16 4.31 16.26
C ASN A 73 5.03 3.31 17.42
N ARG A 74 5.70 3.58 18.54
CA ARG A 74 5.71 2.70 19.72
C ARG A 74 4.39 2.69 20.49
N GLU A 75 3.51 3.65 20.23
CA GLU A 75 2.20 3.74 20.87
C GLU A 75 1.16 2.81 20.23
N PHE A 76 1.40 2.36 18.99
CA PHE A 76 0.50 1.44 18.30
C PHE A 76 0.67 0.00 18.77
N GLN A 77 -0.43 -0.75 18.74
CA GLN A 77 -0.44 -2.17 19.06
C GLN A 77 0.35 -2.98 18.04
N SER A 78 0.90 -4.11 18.47
CA SER A 78 1.70 -5.02 17.64
C SER A 78 1.03 -5.38 16.32
N ARG A 79 -0.29 -5.62 16.33
CA ARG A 79 -1.05 -5.94 15.11
C ARG A 79 -0.97 -4.81 14.06
N THR A 80 -1.01 -3.55 14.48
CA THR A 80 -0.89 -2.39 13.60
C THR A 80 0.52 -2.31 13.01
N ILE A 81 1.55 -2.52 13.84
CA ILE A 81 2.95 -2.55 13.43
C ILE A 81 3.22 -3.68 12.43
N GLU A 82 2.70 -4.88 12.70
CA GLU A 82 2.82 -6.04 11.81
C GLU A 82 2.12 -5.79 10.47
N THR A 83 0.93 -5.19 10.49
CA THR A 83 0.23 -4.80 9.26
C THR A 83 1.05 -3.79 8.44
N ALA A 84 1.67 -2.81 9.08
CA ALA A 84 2.56 -1.85 8.42
C ALA A 84 3.83 -2.49 7.84
N ARG A 85 4.40 -3.49 8.54
CA ARG A 85 5.55 -4.27 8.04
C ARG A 85 5.17 -5.09 6.82
N TRP A 86 4.06 -5.81 6.89
CA TRP A 86 3.50 -6.55 5.76
C TRP A 86 3.24 -5.63 4.56
N ALA A 87 2.55 -4.51 4.76
CA ALA A 87 2.31 -3.53 3.70
C ALA A 87 3.61 -3.04 3.04
N ARG A 88 4.67 -2.81 3.83
CA ARG A 88 5.99 -2.43 3.30
C ARG A 88 6.61 -3.50 2.41
N GLU A 89 6.48 -4.77 2.79
CA GLU A 89 7.00 -5.89 2.00
C GLU A 89 6.26 -5.99 0.66
N GLN A 90 4.94 -5.85 0.68
CA GLN A 90 4.11 -5.86 -0.51
C GLN A 90 4.50 -4.73 -1.47
N VAL A 91 4.63 -3.50 -0.96
CA VAL A 91 5.11 -2.35 -1.74
C VAL A 91 6.51 -2.60 -2.32
N LYS A 92 7.42 -3.20 -1.55
CA LYS A 92 8.78 -3.52 -2.03
C LYS A 92 8.74 -4.52 -3.19
N ARG A 93 7.92 -5.58 -3.07
CA ARG A 93 7.75 -6.60 -4.11
C ARG A 93 7.21 -5.98 -5.40
N GLN A 94 6.28 -5.05 -5.30
CA GLN A 94 5.69 -4.43 -6.48
C GLN A 94 6.64 -3.47 -7.19
N ILE A 95 7.40 -2.67 -6.44
CA ILE A 95 8.41 -1.76 -7.01
C ILE A 95 9.58 -2.56 -7.62
N GLY A 96 10.01 -3.64 -6.96
CA GLY A 96 11.10 -4.49 -7.43
C GLY A 96 10.70 -5.48 -8.54
N GLY A 97 9.45 -5.93 -8.55
CA GLY A 97 8.92 -6.88 -9.54
C GLY A 97 8.88 -6.29 -10.95
N GLY A 98 8.61 -4.99 -11.09
CA GLY A 98 8.64 -4.31 -12.39
C GLY A 98 10.03 -4.31 -13.06
N GLN A 99 11.13 -4.35 -12.28
CA GLN A 99 12.48 -4.40 -12.84
C GLN A 99 12.86 -5.79 -13.39
N ALA A 100 12.28 -6.87 -12.85
CA ALA A 100 12.57 -8.23 -13.32
C ALA A 100 11.94 -8.53 -14.69
N VAL A 101 10.81 -7.89 -15.02
CA VAL A 101 10.11 -8.09 -16.30
C VAL A 101 10.77 -7.32 -17.44
N MET A 102 11.31 -6.12 -17.22
CA MET A 102 11.97 -5.32 -18.26
C MET A 102 13.36 -5.85 -18.69
N GLN A 103 13.97 -6.78 -17.95
CA GLN A 103 15.26 -7.39 -18.33
C GLN A 103 15.13 -8.61 -19.28
N GLN A 104 13.92 -9.01 -19.65
CA GLN A 104 13.67 -10.20 -20.50
C GLN A 104 13.04 -9.89 -21.86
N THR A 105 12.96 -8.62 -22.26
CA THR A 105 12.56 -8.16 -23.61
C THR A 105 13.69 -7.43 -24.28
#